data_AF-A0A562WQU1-F1
#
_entry.id   AF-A0A562WQU1-F1
#
_cell.length_a   1.000
_cell.length_b   1.000
_cell.length_c   1.000
_cell.angle_alpha   90.00
_cell.angle_beta   90.00
_cell.angle_gamma   90.00
#
_symmetry.space_group_name_H-M   'P 1'
#
loop_
_entity.id
_entity.type
_entity.pdbx_description
1 polymer ?
#
loop_
_entity_poly.entity_id
_entity_poly.type
_entity_poly.pdbx_seq_one_letter_code
_entity_poly.pdbx_strand_id
1 'polypeptide(L)'
;MKTRAATEREIACQQILEHDSSVFSIQWMTLPSDHVHGIDPPFLFSRYLKYIRRFTLSLIRPQLSADGVEFRLMGMNVVLLRFRGPVNREGAGERSLTLSIDGGLLVQPKQCDRGELAFMVTDTAAGLRVTLQLSGYCPLLLGDQRPALWRKWLYRLTQAYIHKVVTVRFLARIYRELAGPGVKTKVVKVLLREGEEV
;
A
#
# COMPACT_ATOMS: atom_id res chain seq x y z
N MET A 1 -28.00 -16.08 23.59
CA MET A 1 -27.35 -15.36 22.48
C MET A 1 -25.93 -14.99 22.93
N LYS A 2 -24.91 -15.78 22.56
CA LYS A 2 -23.52 -15.52 23.00
C LYS A 2 -22.95 -14.35 22.21
N THR A 3 -22.66 -13.26 22.90
CA THR A 3 -21.91 -12.10 22.37
C THR A 3 -20.57 -12.60 21.86
N ARG A 4 -20.42 -12.69 20.53
CA ARG A 4 -19.15 -13.04 19.87
C ARG A 4 -18.17 -11.92 20.24
N ALA A 5 -17.19 -12.23 21.10
CA ALA A 5 -16.16 -11.27 21.48
C ALA A 5 -15.59 -10.65 20.20
N ALA A 6 -15.69 -9.32 20.07
CA ALA A 6 -15.20 -8.60 18.91
C ALA A 6 -13.69 -8.88 18.79
N THR A 7 -13.32 -9.81 17.90
CA THR A 7 -11.95 -10.26 17.76
C THR A 7 -11.16 -9.13 17.12
N GLU A 8 -10.39 -8.41 17.93
CA GLU A 8 -9.50 -7.37 17.47
C GLU A 8 -8.44 -8.00 16.55
N ARG A 9 -8.27 -7.46 15.35
CA ARG A 9 -7.29 -7.95 14.38
C ARG A 9 -6.10 -7.03 14.26
N GLU A 10 -4.94 -7.64 14.05
CA GLU A 10 -3.69 -6.94 13.88
C GLU A 10 -3.48 -6.56 12.41
N ILE A 11 -3.11 -5.30 12.19
CA ILE A 11 -2.52 -4.83 10.95
C ILE A 11 -1.04 -4.62 11.25
N ALA A 12 -0.22 -5.54 10.79
CA ALA A 12 1.22 -5.43 10.89
C ALA A 12 1.71 -4.37 9.90
N CYS A 13 2.62 -3.51 10.34
CA CYS A 13 3.10 -2.37 9.55
C CYS A 13 4.59 -2.11 9.80
N GLN A 14 5.34 -1.96 8.71
CA GLN A 14 6.67 -1.37 8.70
C GLN A 14 6.75 -0.31 7.61
N GLN A 15 7.42 0.81 7.89
CA GLN A 15 7.76 1.81 6.89
C GLN A 15 9.12 2.43 7.24
N ILE A 16 10.07 2.33 6.32
CA ILE A 16 11.45 2.73 6.51
C ILE A 16 12.02 3.37 5.25
N LEU A 17 13.05 4.17 5.44
CA LEU A 17 14.01 4.60 4.44
C LEU A 17 15.18 3.61 4.47
N GLU A 18 15.40 2.92 3.35
CA GLU A 18 16.51 1.99 3.17
C GLU A 18 17.83 2.77 2.94
N HIS A 19 18.97 2.07 3.06
CA HIS A 19 20.32 2.65 2.96
C HIS A 19 20.59 3.39 1.64
N ASP A 20 19.90 2.97 0.57
CA ASP A 20 19.97 3.54 -0.76
C ASP A 20 19.01 4.70 -1.00
N SER A 21 18.41 5.23 0.08
CA SER A 21 17.40 6.29 0.09
C SER A 21 16.10 5.95 -0.66
N SER A 22 15.85 4.66 -0.92
CA SER A 22 14.54 4.20 -1.35
C SER A 22 13.64 3.89 -0.14
N VAL A 23 12.34 3.95 -0.34
CA VAL A 23 11.34 3.74 0.69
C VAL A 23 10.79 2.33 0.55
N PHE A 24 10.80 1.64 1.68
CA PHE A 24 10.09 0.38 1.87
C PHE A 24 8.92 0.61 2.82
N SER A 25 7.73 0.17 2.40
CA SER A 25 6.52 0.21 3.21
C SER A 25 5.76 -1.10 3.00
N ILE A 26 5.39 -1.76 4.09
CA ILE A 26 4.64 -3.01 4.02
C ILE A 26 3.58 -3.01 5.12
N GLN A 27 2.35 -3.37 4.73
CA GLN A 27 1.26 -3.58 5.65
C GLN A 27 0.54 -4.87 5.30
N TRP A 28 0.25 -5.69 6.31
CA TRP A 28 -0.54 -6.89 6.10
C TRP A 28 -1.50 -7.15 7.24
N MET A 29 -2.51 -7.95 6.93
CA MET A 29 -3.38 -8.56 7.92
C MET A 29 -3.76 -9.98 7.51
N THR A 30 -4.05 -10.82 8.50
CA THR A 30 -4.58 -12.17 8.24
C THR A 30 -6.10 -12.18 8.42
N LEU A 31 -6.79 -12.51 7.34
CA LEU A 31 -8.24 -12.71 7.30
C LEU A 31 -8.58 -14.15 7.67
N PRO A 32 -9.58 -14.40 8.55
CA PRO A 32 -9.97 -15.77 8.90
C PRO A 32 -10.55 -16.52 7.70
N SER A 33 -10.39 -17.85 7.70
CA SER A 33 -10.84 -18.75 6.64
C SER A 33 -12.33 -18.62 6.28
N ASP A 34 -13.17 -18.15 7.21
CA ASP A 34 -14.60 -17.98 6.95
C ASP A 34 -14.92 -16.81 6.00
N HIS A 35 -13.93 -15.94 5.72
CA HIS A 35 -14.12 -14.66 5.02
C HIS A 35 -13.28 -14.53 3.74
N VAL A 36 -12.69 -15.61 3.23
CA VAL A 36 -11.67 -15.54 2.17
C VAL A 36 -12.21 -15.61 0.74
N HIS A 37 -13.45 -16.05 0.56
CA HIS A 37 -13.95 -16.36 -0.79
C HIS A 37 -13.90 -15.13 -1.70
N GLY A 38 -13.24 -15.28 -2.85
CA GLY A 38 -13.12 -14.24 -3.88
C GLY A 38 -12.08 -13.16 -3.59
N ILE A 39 -11.22 -13.32 -2.58
CA ILE A 39 -10.11 -12.40 -2.33
C ILE A 39 -8.88 -12.85 -3.13
N ASP A 40 -8.51 -12.03 -4.10
CA ASP A 40 -7.32 -12.17 -4.92
C ASP A 40 -6.63 -10.80 -5.13
N PRO A 41 -5.40 -10.77 -5.67
CA PRO A 41 -4.69 -9.52 -5.91
C PRO A 41 -5.42 -8.52 -6.83
N PRO A 42 -6.06 -8.92 -7.96
CA PRO A 42 -6.89 -8.02 -8.77
C PRO A 42 -8.06 -7.38 -7.99
N PHE A 43 -8.74 -8.17 -7.14
CA PHE A 43 -9.79 -7.67 -6.25
C PHE A 43 -9.23 -6.58 -5.34
N LEU A 44 -8.11 -6.85 -4.65
CA LEU A 44 -7.48 -5.88 -3.74
C LEU A 44 -7.08 -4.60 -4.46
N PHE A 45 -6.45 -4.71 -5.62
CA PHE A 45 -6.06 -3.57 -6.45
C PHE A 45 -7.27 -2.72 -6.83
N SER A 46 -8.33 -3.33 -7.37
CA SER A 46 -9.54 -2.60 -7.78
C SER A 46 -10.23 -1.90 -6.60
N ARG A 47 -10.26 -2.54 -5.42
CA ARG A 47 -10.81 -1.95 -4.20
C ARG A 47 -9.93 -0.82 -3.68
N TYR A 48 -8.61 -0.96 -3.79
CA TYR A 48 -7.66 0.08 -3.41
C TYR A 48 -7.83 1.34 -4.24
N LEU A 49 -7.97 1.24 -5.57
CA LEU A 49 -8.21 2.41 -6.43
C LEU A 49 -9.52 3.14 -6.05
N LYS A 50 -10.60 2.39 -5.85
CA LYS A 50 -11.89 2.94 -5.37
C LYS A 50 -11.75 3.59 -4.00
N TYR A 51 -10.97 2.98 -3.12
CA TYR A 51 -10.69 3.49 -1.79
C TYR A 51 -9.91 4.81 -1.83
N ILE A 52 -8.85 4.91 -2.64
CA ILE A 52 -8.07 6.15 -2.81
C ILE A 52 -8.97 7.30 -3.25
N ARG A 53 -9.81 7.05 -4.28
CA ARG A 53 -10.76 8.06 -4.75
C ARG A 53 -11.72 8.50 -3.66
N ARG A 54 -12.24 7.58 -2.85
CA ARG A 54 -13.15 7.92 -1.74
C ARG A 54 -12.43 8.64 -0.60
N PHE A 55 -11.27 8.14 -0.19
CA PHE A 55 -10.51 8.65 0.95
C PHE A 55 -10.00 10.06 0.71
N THR A 56 -9.60 10.36 -0.53
CA THR A 56 -9.12 11.69 -0.92
C THR A 56 -10.25 12.61 -1.40
N LEU A 57 -11.52 12.21 -1.26
CA LEU A 57 -12.67 12.96 -1.79
C LEU A 57 -12.52 13.31 -3.29
N SER A 58 -11.97 12.38 -4.06
CA SER A 58 -11.61 12.50 -5.48
C SER A 58 -10.56 13.57 -5.80
N LEU A 59 -9.85 14.11 -4.80
CA LEU A 59 -8.67 14.96 -5.01
C LEU A 59 -7.57 14.20 -5.74
N ILE A 60 -7.35 12.93 -5.38
CA ILE A 60 -6.49 12.02 -6.14
C ILE A 60 -7.40 11.07 -6.93
N ARG A 61 -7.24 11.08 -8.25
CA ARG A 61 -8.03 10.27 -9.18
C ARG A 61 -7.13 9.21 -9.81
N PRO A 62 -7.27 7.94 -9.41
CA PRO A 62 -6.64 6.85 -10.15
C PRO A 62 -7.35 6.67 -11.49
N GLN A 63 -6.56 6.61 -12.56
CA GLN A 63 -7.01 6.34 -13.92
C GLN A 63 -6.29 5.10 -14.42
N LEU A 64 -7.04 4.04 -14.69
CA LEU A 64 -6.53 2.81 -15.28
C LEU A 64 -6.46 2.96 -16.80
N SER A 65 -5.38 2.51 -17.41
CA SER A 65 -5.21 2.38 -18.86
C SER A 65 -4.80 0.94 -19.21
N ALA A 66 -4.59 0.66 -20.50
CA ALA A 66 -4.07 -0.64 -20.93
C ALA A 66 -2.64 -0.91 -20.43
N ASP A 67 -1.85 0.15 -20.26
CA ASP A 67 -0.42 0.05 -19.94
C ASP A 67 -0.10 0.19 -18.45
N GLY A 68 -1.08 0.63 -17.64
CA GLY A 68 -0.78 1.05 -16.27
C GLY A 68 -1.91 1.72 -15.51
N VAL A 69 -1.50 2.38 -14.42
CA VAL A 69 -2.37 3.25 -13.62
C VAL A 69 -1.67 4.57 -13.32
N GLU A 70 -2.42 5.66 -13.44
CA GLU A 70 -1.97 7.01 -13.09
C GLU A 70 -2.78 7.56 -11.92
N PHE A 71 -2.09 8.10 -10.92
CA PHE A 71 -2.69 8.87 -9.84
C PHE A 71 -2.58 10.35 -10.18
N ARG A 72 -3.71 10.96 -10.56
CA ARG A 72 -3.78 12.35 -11.02
C ARG A 72 -4.39 13.27 -9.97
N LEU A 73 -3.94 14.51 -9.93
CA LEU A 73 -4.54 15.55 -9.09
C LEU A 73 -5.79 16.13 -9.77
N MET A 74 -6.89 16.24 -9.04
CA MET A 74 -8.16 16.72 -9.55
C MET A 74 -8.05 18.14 -10.12
N GLY A 75 -8.63 18.36 -11.30
CA GLY A 75 -8.70 19.67 -11.94
C GLY A 75 -7.38 20.13 -12.55
N MET A 76 -6.33 19.29 -12.52
CA MET A 76 -5.02 19.59 -13.07
C MET A 76 -4.54 18.44 -13.98
N ASN A 77 -3.74 18.76 -14.99
CA ASN A 77 -3.04 17.74 -15.80
C ASN A 77 -1.77 17.20 -15.12
N VAL A 78 -1.75 17.19 -13.79
CA VAL A 78 -0.60 16.76 -12.99
C VAL A 78 -0.75 15.28 -12.63
N VAL A 79 0.20 14.47 -13.13
CA VAL A 79 0.36 13.06 -12.73
C VAL A 79 1.28 13.02 -11.51
N LEU A 80 0.73 12.66 -10.36
CA LEU A 80 1.49 12.54 -9.11
C LEU A 80 2.39 11.30 -9.15
N LEU A 81 1.82 10.17 -9.58
CA LEU A 81 2.51 8.89 -9.65
C LEU A 81 1.94 8.07 -10.82
N ARG A 82 2.82 7.48 -11.61
CA ARG A 82 2.49 6.58 -12.71
C ARG A 82 3.09 5.22 -12.41
N PHE A 83 2.34 4.18 -12.72
CA PHE A 83 2.82 2.82 -12.69
C PHE A 83 2.54 2.11 -14.03
N ARG A 84 3.45 1.24 -14.43
CA ARG A 84 3.30 0.26 -15.51
C ARG A 84 2.78 -1.06 -14.95
N GLY A 85 2.01 -1.80 -15.76
CA GLY A 85 1.40 -3.08 -15.40
C GLY A 85 -0.13 -2.98 -15.43
N PRO A 86 -0.86 -3.80 -14.68
CA PRO A 86 -0.42 -4.75 -13.65
C PRO A 86 0.16 -6.06 -14.21
N VAL A 87 1.13 -6.65 -13.49
CA VAL A 87 1.64 -8.00 -13.77
C VAL A 87 1.20 -8.94 -12.66
N ASN A 88 0.45 -9.98 -13.02
CA ASN A 88 0.05 -11.04 -12.07
C ASN A 88 1.14 -12.10 -12.00
N ARG A 89 1.44 -12.59 -10.78
CA ARG A 89 2.29 -13.74 -10.55
C ARG A 89 1.58 -14.71 -9.62
N GLU A 90 1.62 -15.98 -9.96
CA GLU A 90 1.10 -17.05 -9.14
C GLU A 90 2.22 -18.05 -8.85
N GLY A 91 2.44 -18.32 -7.56
CA GLY A 91 3.39 -19.30 -7.05
C GLY A 91 2.70 -20.28 -6.10
N ALA A 92 3.47 -21.19 -5.50
CA ALA A 92 2.95 -22.18 -4.58
C ALA A 92 2.42 -21.52 -3.28
N GLY A 93 1.09 -21.28 -3.23
CA GLY A 93 0.41 -20.70 -2.06
C GLY A 93 0.50 -19.17 -1.95
N GLU A 94 1.06 -18.50 -2.95
CA GLU A 94 1.15 -17.04 -3.02
C GLU A 94 0.71 -16.53 -4.38
N ARG A 95 -0.13 -15.50 -4.37
CA ARG A 95 -0.59 -14.78 -5.56
C ARG A 95 -0.28 -13.31 -5.37
N SER A 96 0.27 -12.67 -6.39
CA SER A 96 0.58 -11.25 -6.36
C SER A 96 0.18 -10.52 -7.64
N LEU A 97 -0.13 -9.24 -7.49
CA LEU A 97 -0.30 -8.28 -8.57
C LEU A 97 0.65 -7.12 -8.28
N THR A 98 1.62 -6.93 -9.18
CA THR A 98 2.66 -5.93 -9.04
C THR A 98 2.51 -4.85 -10.11
N LEU A 99 2.75 -3.61 -9.72
CA LEU A 99 2.86 -2.46 -10.60
C LEU A 99 4.22 -1.82 -10.40
N SER A 100 5.00 -1.69 -11.48
CA SER A 100 6.28 -1.00 -11.43
C SER A 100 6.04 0.49 -11.55
N ILE A 101 6.73 1.30 -10.75
CA ILE A 101 6.71 2.75 -10.91
C ILE A 101 7.26 3.08 -12.30
N ASP A 102 6.71 4.11 -12.93
CA ASP A 102 7.08 4.58 -14.27
C ASP A 102 7.16 6.13 -14.31
N GLY A 103 7.22 6.76 -13.14
CA GLY A 103 7.42 8.20 -12.96
C GLY A 103 6.24 8.94 -12.35
N GLY A 104 6.12 10.24 -12.66
CA GLY A 104 5.21 11.18 -12.02
C GLY A 104 5.93 12.17 -11.12
N LEU A 105 5.24 13.25 -10.73
CA LEU A 105 5.81 14.37 -9.98
C LEU A 105 6.43 13.95 -8.64
N LEU A 106 5.92 12.90 -8.00
CA LEU A 106 6.39 12.48 -6.68
C LEU A 106 7.64 11.58 -6.74
N VAL A 107 8.08 11.15 -7.93
CA VAL A 107 9.23 10.26 -8.13
C VAL A 107 10.45 11.05 -8.59
N GLN A 108 11.64 10.62 -8.18
CA GLN A 108 12.89 11.17 -8.73
C GLN A 108 13.05 10.80 -10.22
N PRO A 109 13.35 11.76 -11.13
CA PRO A 109 13.37 11.52 -12.57
C PRO A 109 14.29 10.39 -13.06
N LYS A 110 15.38 10.11 -12.34
CA LYS A 110 16.37 9.07 -12.68
C LYS A 110 16.19 7.76 -11.90
N GLN A 111 15.06 7.58 -11.23
CA GLN A 111 14.73 6.41 -10.42
C GLN A 111 13.30 5.90 -10.73
N CYS A 112 12.77 6.29 -11.89
CA CYS A 112 11.39 6.01 -12.26
C CYS A 112 11.11 4.52 -12.44
N ASP A 113 12.11 3.71 -12.76
CA ASP A 113 12.03 2.28 -13.10
C ASP A 113 12.33 1.33 -11.92
N ARG A 114 12.58 1.88 -10.73
CA ARG A 114 13.12 1.13 -9.59
C ARG A 114 12.06 0.61 -8.63
N GLY A 115 11.00 1.39 -8.42
CA GLY A 115 10.04 1.11 -7.36
C GLY A 115 8.89 0.23 -7.83
N GLU A 116 8.25 -0.46 -6.90
CA GLU A 116 7.12 -1.34 -7.17
C GLU A 116 6.06 -1.22 -6.07
N LEU A 117 4.79 -1.29 -6.48
CA LEU A 117 3.64 -1.48 -5.60
C LEU A 117 3.07 -2.87 -5.84
N ALA A 118 2.99 -3.69 -4.80
CA ALA A 118 2.50 -5.07 -4.86
C ALA A 118 1.29 -5.28 -3.94
N PHE A 119 0.29 -5.97 -4.48
CA PHE A 119 -0.83 -6.54 -3.74
C PHE A 119 -0.61 -8.05 -3.69
N MET A 120 -0.48 -8.61 -2.50
CA MET A 120 -0.14 -10.02 -2.34
C MET A 120 -1.16 -10.71 -1.44
N VAL A 121 -1.39 -11.97 -1.76
CA VAL A 121 -2.31 -12.86 -1.08
C VAL A 121 -1.57 -14.18 -0.84
N THR A 122 -1.41 -14.56 0.42
CA THR A 122 -0.70 -15.79 0.82
C THR A 122 -1.58 -16.65 1.70
N ASP A 123 -1.72 -17.92 1.37
CA ASP A 123 -2.41 -18.88 2.22
C ASP A 123 -1.55 -19.19 3.45
N THR A 124 -2.15 -19.13 4.65
CA THR A 124 -1.49 -19.42 5.92
C THR A 124 -2.34 -20.36 6.76
N ALA A 125 -1.74 -21.02 7.75
CA ALA A 125 -2.49 -21.88 8.68
C ALA A 125 -3.61 -21.15 9.43
N ALA A 126 -3.50 -19.82 9.60
CA ALA A 126 -4.48 -18.98 10.29
C ALA A 126 -5.53 -18.34 9.36
N GLY A 127 -5.48 -18.63 8.06
CA GLY A 127 -6.32 -18.03 7.03
C GLY A 127 -5.48 -17.31 5.96
N LEU A 128 -6.04 -16.28 5.34
CA LEU A 128 -5.41 -15.60 4.21
C LEU A 128 -4.70 -14.33 4.63
N ARG A 129 -3.39 -14.25 4.37
CA ARG A 129 -2.65 -13.01 4.55
C ARG A 129 -2.83 -12.13 3.33
N VAL A 130 -3.36 -10.93 3.56
CA VAL A 130 -3.46 -9.87 2.56
C VAL A 130 -2.38 -8.84 2.85
N THR A 131 -1.54 -8.56 1.87
CA THR A 131 -0.38 -7.67 2.00
C THR A 131 -0.41 -6.57 0.93
N LEU A 132 -0.12 -5.34 1.34
CA LEU A 132 0.25 -4.24 0.46
C LEU A 132 1.71 -3.93 0.72
N GLN A 133 2.51 -3.86 -0.34
CA GLN A 133 3.92 -3.54 -0.26
C GLN A 133 4.29 -2.47 -1.27
N LEU A 134 5.03 -1.47 -0.83
CA LEU A 134 5.77 -0.53 -1.65
C LEU A 134 7.26 -0.77 -1.40
N SER A 135 8.04 -0.99 -2.45
CA SER A 135 9.49 -1.18 -2.36
C SER A 135 10.21 -0.36 -3.41
N GLY A 136 11.46 0.05 -3.14
CA GLY A 136 12.30 0.74 -4.12
C GLY A 136 11.80 2.11 -4.55
N TYR A 137 10.81 2.69 -3.85
CA TYR A 137 10.26 4.00 -4.21
C TYR A 137 11.25 5.11 -3.83
N CYS A 138 11.68 5.92 -4.78
CA CYS A 138 12.56 7.07 -4.56
C CYS A 138 11.76 8.38 -4.63
N PRO A 139 11.34 8.95 -3.48
CA PRO A 139 10.52 10.16 -3.46
C PRO A 139 11.31 11.38 -3.91
N LEU A 140 10.70 12.24 -4.74
CA LEU A 140 11.30 13.50 -5.16
C LEU A 140 11.66 14.39 -3.95
N LEU A 141 10.83 14.37 -2.90
CA LEU A 141 11.05 15.16 -1.68
C LEU A 141 12.35 14.82 -0.96
N LEU A 142 12.79 13.55 -1.00
CA LEU A 142 14.04 13.16 -0.37
C LEU A 142 15.26 13.63 -1.18
N GLY A 143 15.13 13.79 -2.50
CA GLY A 143 16.23 14.15 -3.37
C GLY A 143 17.28 13.04 -3.45
N ASP A 144 18.56 13.38 -3.42
CA ASP A 144 19.64 12.41 -3.64
C ASP A 144 19.85 11.43 -2.48
N GLN A 145 20.84 10.54 -2.61
CA GLN A 145 21.20 9.48 -1.65
C GLN A 145 21.52 9.95 -0.22
N ARG A 146 21.62 11.26 0.02
CA ARG A 146 21.82 11.85 1.34
C ARG A 146 20.82 12.99 1.55
N PRO A 147 19.57 12.68 1.90
CA PRO A 147 18.54 13.69 2.07
C PRO A 147 18.89 14.62 3.22
N ALA A 148 18.74 15.94 3.01
CA ALA A 148 18.81 16.90 4.11
C ALA A 148 17.74 16.60 5.18
N LEU A 149 18.03 16.87 6.46
CA LEU A 149 17.13 16.53 7.57
C LEU A 149 15.72 17.14 7.42
N TRP A 150 15.63 18.37 6.92
CA TRP A 150 14.34 19.04 6.69
C TRP A 150 13.52 18.37 5.58
N ARG A 151 14.19 17.82 4.55
CA ARG A 151 13.53 17.05 3.47
C ARG A 151 12.98 15.74 4.00
N LYS A 152 13.76 15.04 4.84
CA LYS A 152 13.28 13.85 5.55
C LYS A 152 12.06 14.20 6.39
N TRP A 153 12.13 15.26 7.20
CA TRP A 153 11.01 15.68 8.04
C TRP A 153 9.75 16.01 7.22
N LEU A 154 9.87 16.76 6.14
CA LEU A 154 8.75 17.09 5.24
C LEU A 154 8.17 15.82 4.61
N TYR A 155 9.02 14.91 4.14
CA TYR A 155 8.60 13.63 3.58
C TYR A 155 7.83 12.78 4.60
N ARG A 156 8.32 12.71 5.85
CA ARG A 156 7.68 11.97 6.95
C ARG A 156 6.29 12.48 7.25
N LEU A 157 6.12 13.80 7.34
CA LEU A 157 4.83 14.43 7.65
C LEU A 157 3.82 14.41 6.49
N THR A 158 4.29 14.27 5.25
CA THR A 158 3.42 14.32 4.07
C THR A 158 3.24 12.93 3.48
N GLN A 159 4.11 12.52 2.57
CA GLN A 159 3.95 11.29 1.79
C GLN A 159 3.96 10.04 2.68
N ALA A 160 4.92 9.94 3.61
CA ALA A 160 5.08 8.75 4.44
C ALA A 160 3.88 8.57 5.39
N TYR A 161 3.47 9.64 6.08
CA TYR A 161 2.31 9.62 6.96
C TYR A 161 1.01 9.32 6.20
N ILE A 162 0.75 10.03 5.10
CA ILE A 162 -0.46 9.84 4.31
C ILE A 162 -0.52 8.41 3.77
N HIS A 163 0.58 7.89 3.23
CA HIS A 163 0.65 6.52 2.70
C HIS A 163 0.30 5.49 3.77
N LYS A 164 0.96 5.56 4.94
CA LYS A 164 0.68 4.66 6.07
C LYS A 164 -0.77 4.71 6.52
N VAL A 165 -1.35 5.92 6.67
CA VAL A 165 -2.75 6.08 7.07
C VAL A 165 -3.69 5.47 6.02
N VAL A 166 -3.41 5.71 4.74
CA VAL A 166 -4.20 5.18 3.62
C VAL A 166 -4.19 3.65 3.61
N THR A 167 -3.02 3.01 3.68
CA THR A 167 -2.90 1.55 3.59
C THR A 167 -3.49 0.84 4.81
N VAL A 168 -3.23 1.35 6.02
CA VAL A 168 -3.84 0.82 7.25
C VAL A 168 -5.36 0.93 7.21
N ARG A 169 -5.91 2.10 6.85
CA ARG A 169 -7.36 2.28 6.81
C ARG A 169 -8.02 1.51 5.67
N PHE A 170 -7.31 1.28 4.57
CA PHE A 170 -7.76 0.39 3.51
C PHE A 170 -7.93 -1.05 4.02
N LEU A 171 -6.90 -1.62 4.66
CA LEU A 171 -6.97 -2.97 5.25
C LEU A 171 -8.09 -3.08 6.30
N ALA A 172 -8.16 -2.11 7.23
CA ALA A 172 -9.23 -2.06 8.22
C ALA A 172 -10.63 -1.94 7.60
N ARG A 173 -10.75 -1.29 6.43
CA ARG A 173 -12.01 -1.20 5.69
C ARG A 173 -12.38 -2.52 5.05
N ILE A 174 -11.45 -3.18 4.37
CA ILE A 174 -11.67 -4.51 3.76
C ILE A 174 -12.16 -5.48 4.83
N TYR A 175 -11.49 -5.53 5.99
CA TYR A 175 -11.91 -6.41 7.07
C TYR A 175 -13.31 -6.10 7.61
N ARG A 176 -13.66 -4.81 7.79
CA ARG A 176 -15.02 -4.43 8.22
C ARG A 176 -16.09 -4.78 7.19
N GLU A 177 -15.78 -4.67 5.90
CA GLU A 177 -16.71 -5.04 4.82
C GLU A 177 -16.95 -6.56 4.79
N LEU A 178 -15.96 -7.37 5.15
CA LEU A 178 -16.05 -8.83 5.15
C LEU A 178 -16.63 -9.39 6.46
N ALA A 179 -16.14 -8.95 7.62
CA ALA A 179 -16.49 -9.50 8.92
C ALA A 179 -17.67 -8.78 9.62
N GLY A 180 -18.19 -7.72 9.01
CA GLY A 180 -19.35 -6.98 9.48
C GLY A 180 -19.05 -5.78 10.38
N PRO A 181 -20.08 -4.98 10.72
CA PRO A 181 -19.95 -3.81 11.56
C PRO A 181 -19.57 -4.19 13.00
N GLY A 182 -18.62 -3.47 13.60
CA GLY A 182 -18.22 -3.65 15.00
C GLY A 182 -16.89 -4.38 15.22
N VAL A 183 -16.28 -4.93 14.17
CA VAL A 183 -14.92 -5.48 14.28
C VAL A 183 -13.88 -4.37 14.43
N LYS A 184 -12.89 -4.63 15.28
CA LYS A 184 -11.80 -3.69 15.59
C LYS A 184 -10.49 -4.16 14.97
N THR A 185 -9.63 -3.19 14.64
CA THR A 185 -8.27 -3.45 14.18
C THR A 185 -7.30 -2.62 15.00
N LYS A 186 -6.18 -3.21 15.40
CA LYS A 186 -5.04 -2.52 15.99
C LYS A 186 -3.84 -2.59 15.06
N VAL A 187 -3.04 -1.53 15.04
CA VAL A 187 -1.81 -1.50 14.25
C VAL A 187 -0.68 -2.01 15.12
N VAL A 188 0.07 -3.00 14.62
CA VAL A 188 1.27 -3.51 15.29
C VAL A 188 2.49 -3.21 14.43
N LYS A 189 3.56 -2.79 15.08
CA LYS A 189 4.84 -2.52 14.42
C LYS A 189 5.60 -3.83 14.26
N VAL A 190 6.20 -4.02 13.09
CA VAL A 190 7.01 -5.18 12.75
C VAL A 190 8.35 -4.71 12.17
N LEU A 191 9.38 -5.54 12.31
CA LEU A 191 10.71 -5.30 11.78
C LEU A 191 11.05 -6.44 10.82
N LEU A 192 10.86 -6.21 9.52
CA LEU A 192 11.22 -7.17 8.46
C LEU A 192 12.52 -6.78 7.75
N ARG A 193 12.77 -5.48 7.60
CA ARG A 193 13.97 -4.93 6.96
C ARG A 193 14.67 -3.91 7.86
N GLU A 194 15.96 -3.70 7.62
CA GLU A 194 16.74 -2.66 8.29
C GLU A 194 16.64 -1.32 7.56
N GLY A 195 16.52 -0.23 8.32
CA GLY A 195 16.49 1.14 7.78
C GLY A 195 16.02 2.16 8.82
N GLU A 196 15.99 3.43 8.41
CA GLU A 196 15.53 4.55 9.24
C GLU A 196 13.99 4.66 9.19
N GLU A 197 13.32 4.75 10.32
CA GLU A 197 11.86 4.95 10.33
C GLU A 197 11.46 6.31 9.77
N VAL A 198 10.49 6.27 8.84
CA VAL A 198 9.93 7.45 8.20
C VAL A 198 8.43 7.59 8.41
#